data_AF-A0A924XYB1-F1
#
_entry.id   AF-A0A924XYB1-F1
#
_cell.length_a   1.000
_cell.length_b   1.000
_cell.length_c   1.000
_cell.angle_alpha   90.00
_cell.angle_beta   90.00
_cell.angle_gamma   90.00
#
_symmetry.space_group_name_H-M   'P 1'
#
loop_
_entity.id
_entity.type
_entity.pdbx_description
1 polymer ?
#
loop_
_entity_poly.entity_id
_entity_poly.type
_entity_poly.pdbx_seq_one_letter_code
_entity_poly.pdbx_strand_id
1 'polypeptide(L)' 'MKKSKSAYVCSDCGATALQWFGACPSCGAAGTLAETESDRGSVKRLEI' A
#
# COMPACT_ATOMS: atom_id res chain seq x y z
N MET A 1 -15.69 7.51 11.90
CA MET A 1 -14.84 7.65 10.71
C MET A 1 -13.73 6.61 10.79
N LYS A 2 -13.73 5.60 9.91
CA LYS A 2 -12.69 4.55 9.90
C LYS A 2 -11.42 5.19 9.39
N LYS A 3 -10.37 5.20 10.20
CA LYS A 3 -9.07 5.76 9.84
C LYS A 3 -8.59 5.10 8.56
N SER A 4 -8.72 5.80 7.43
CA SER A 4 -8.24 5.37 6.12
C SER A 4 -6.79 4.97 6.31
N LYS A 5 -6.49 3.68 6.20
CA LYS A 5 -5.12 3.21 6.38
C LYS A 5 -4.45 3.37 5.03
N SER A 6 -3.78 4.51 4.85
CA SER A 6 -2.89 4.73 3.72
C SER A 6 -1.84 3.62 3.72
N ALA A 7 -1.81 2.83 2.66
CA ALA A 7 -0.77 1.86 2.41
C ALA A 7 0.17 2.44 1.35
N TYR A 8 1.40 1.96 1.29
CA TYR A 8 2.41 2.42 0.37
C TYR A 8 2.97 1.20 -0.35
N VAL A 9 2.93 1.17 -1.67
CA VAL A 9 3.44 0.06 -2.48
C VAL A 9 4.71 0.53 -3.18
N CYS A 10 5.80 -0.20 -3.02
CA CYS A 10 7.02 0.03 -3.79
C CYS A 10 6.83 -0.49 -5.22
N SER A 11 6.94 0.38 -6.22
CA SER A 11 6.80 0.00 -7.63
C SER A 11 7.96 -0.83 -8.19
N ASP A 12 9.08 -0.87 -7.48
CA ASP A 12 10.30 -1.57 -7.91
C ASP A 12 10.32 -3.04 -7.46
N CYS A 13 9.94 -3.30 -6.20
CA CYS A 13 9.93 -4.65 -5.63
C CYS A 13 8.55 -5.18 -5.25
N GLY A 14 7.51 -4.33 -5.29
CA GLY A 14 6.14 -4.70 -4.85
C GLY A 14 5.92 -4.68 -3.35
N ALA A 15 6.91 -4.30 -2.54
CA ALA A 15 6.79 -4.30 -1.08
C ALA A 15 5.74 -3.30 -0.59
N THR A 16 4.95 -3.68 0.41
CA THR A 16 3.90 -2.83 0.98
C THR A 16 4.27 -2.32 2.37
N ALA A 17 4.22 -1.02 2.59
CA ALA A 17 4.42 -0.36 3.87
C ALA A 17 3.12 0.32 4.36
N LEU A 18 2.96 0.42 5.68
CA LEU A 18 1.79 1.04 6.32
C LEU A 18 2.00 2.51 6.67
N GLN A 19 3.17 3.05 6.36
CA GLN A 19 3.61 4.42 6.63
C GLN A 19 4.74 4.78 5.67
N TRP A 20 4.90 6.07 5.37
CA TRP A 20 5.95 6.56 4.48
C TRP A 20 7.30 6.61 5.21
N PHE A 21 8.29 5.85 4.73
CA PHE A 21 9.65 5.82 5.30
C PHE A 21 10.70 6.56 4.47
N GLY A 22 10.36 7.15 3.32
CA GLY A 22 11.28 7.86 2.43
C GLY A 22 12.03 6.91 1.48
N ALA A 23 12.35 5.72 1.97
CA ALA A 23 12.93 4.63 1.19
C ALA A 23 12.22 3.30 1.47
N CYS A 24 12.21 2.42 0.48
CA CYS A 24 11.64 1.08 0.59
C CYS A 24 12.51 0.23 1.52
N PRO A 25 11.97 -0.32 2.63
CA PRO A 25 12.75 -1.16 3.55
C PRO A 25 13.07 -2.55 2.97
N SER A 26 12.41 -2.95 1.88
CA SER A 26 12.61 -4.27 1.28
C SER A 26 13.71 -4.29 0.21
N CYS A 27 13.82 -3.23 -0.61
CA CYS A 27 14.82 -3.16 -1.68
C CYS A 27 15.82 -2.01 -1.53
N GLY A 28 15.58 -1.08 -0.59
CA GLY A 28 16.44 0.11 -0.38
C GLY A 28 16.19 1.25 -1.37
N ALA A 29 15.31 1.10 -2.36
CA ALA A 29 15.00 2.14 -3.32
C ALA A 29 14.26 3.33 -2.68
N ALA A 30 14.76 4.55 -2.87
CA ALA A 30 14.12 5.78 -2.43
C ALA A 30 13.22 6.37 -3.53
N GLY A 31 12.06 6.94 -3.16
CA GLY A 31 11.14 7.57 -4.12
C GLY A 31 10.27 6.61 -4.95
N THR A 32 10.32 5.30 -4.70
CA THR A 32 9.52 4.28 -5.41
C THR A 32 8.25 3.86 -4.67
N LEU A 33 8.01 4.39 -3.47
CA LEU A 33 6.82 4.12 -2.65
C LEU A 33 5.63 4.96 -3.17
N ALA A 34 4.66 4.30 -3.79
CA ALA A 34 3.40 4.88 -4.24
C ALA A 34 2.31 4.72 -3.18
N GLU A 35 1.61 5.81 -2.85
CA GLU A 35 0.49 5.76 -1.91
C GLU A 35 -0.68 5.00 -2.55
N THR A 36 -1.12 3.93 -1.90
CA THR A 36 -2.32 3.19 -2.26
C THR A 36 -3.32 3.33 -1.11
N GLU A 37 -4.48 3.86 -1.43
CA GLU A 37 -5.60 3.80 -0.50
C GLU A 37 -5.98 2.31 -0.42
N SER A 38 -5.60 1.66 0.68
CA SER A 38 -6.07 0.32 0.98
C SER A 38 -7.54 0.43 1.36
N ASP A 39 -8.37 0.64 0.35
CA ASP A 39 -9.79 0.38 0.44
C ASP A 39 -9.91 -1.13 0.60
N ARG A 40 -9.82 -1.60 1.85
CA ARG A 40 -10.35 -2.91 2.22
C ARG A 40 -11.89 -2.89 2.19
N GLY A 41 -12.46 -2.26 1.17
CA GLY A 41 -13.87 -2.10 0.93
C GLY A 41 -14.24 -2.94 -0.28
N SER A 42 -14.96 -4.03 -0.02
CA SER A 42 -15.82 -4.67 -1.03
C SER A 42 -15.16 -5.56 -2.08
N VAL A 43 -14.37 -6.55 -1.66
CA VAL A 43 -14.54 -7.89 -2.28
C VAL A 43 -15.80 -8.54 -1.68
N LYS A 44 -16.96 -7.94 -1.94
CA LYS A 44 -18.24 -8.66 -1.78
C LYS A 44 -18.28 -9.69 -2.90
N ARG A 45 -17.75 -10.87 -2.56
CA ARG A 45 -18.27 -12.19 -2.92
C ARG A 45 -19.52 -12.08 -3.80
N LEU A 46 -19.30 -12.00 -5.11
CA LEU A 46 -20.33 -12.14 -6.12
C LEU A 46 -20.62 -13.65 -6.21
N GLU A 47 -21.56 -14.09 -5.38
CA GLU A 47 -22.24 -15.37 -5.52
C GLU A 47 -23.24 -15.25 -6.68
N ILE A 48 -23.08 -16.12 -7.69
CA ILE A 48 -24.07 -16.45 -8.72
C ILE A 48 -24.08 -17.97 -8.86
#